data_AF-A0A7G3B029-F1
#
_entry.id   AF-A0A7G3B029-F1
#
_cell.length_a   1.000
_cell.length_b   1.000
_cell.length_c   1.000
_cell.angle_alpha   90.00
_cell.angle_beta   90.00
_cell.angle_gamma   90.00
#
_symmetry.space_group_name_H-M   'P 1'
#
loop_
_entity.id
_entity.type
_entity.pdbx_description
1 polymer ?
#
loop_
_entity_poly.entity_id
_entity_poly.type
_entity_poly.pdbx_seq_one_letter_code
_entity_poly.pdbx_strand_id
1 'polypeptide(L)'
;TTQEILACDTRPQNFILDIDLDYFSTHNPFLKLHNEVNLHERLRPIYSYKLDRNDLTGTVAKRLEQLDFLERIFTHLQEKRNLEGFEEKDHPLYEMIESLHRDIEDATESPIDWEIVHAAGCTLDSTPLPHHEATKDELSSSLEIFKEFLKKFPTPTIITMSRSSEDDYCPSNQVDAIEKAVLDILRDIYGNSLTDKPQFFYKDNKD
;
A
#
# COMPACT_ATOMS: atom_id res chain seq x y z
N THR A 1 -24.62 -5.90 -0.47
CA THR A 1 -24.34 -4.81 -1.43
C THR A 1 -24.62 -3.46 -0.78
N THR A 2 -24.11 -2.34 -1.30
CA THR A 2 -24.43 -0.98 -0.78
C THR A 2 -25.94 -0.73 -0.73
N GLN A 3 -26.70 -1.27 -1.70
CA GLN A 3 -28.16 -1.21 -1.71
C GLN A 3 -28.83 -2.00 -0.58
N GLU A 4 -28.28 -3.16 -0.20
CA GLU A 4 -28.78 -3.96 0.94
C GLU A 4 -28.44 -3.34 2.30
N ILE A 5 -27.32 -2.63 2.44
CA ILE A 5 -26.95 -1.91 3.69
C ILE A 5 -27.81 -0.66 3.87
N LEU A 6 -28.23 -0.03 2.77
CA LEU A 6 -29.11 1.13 2.76
C LEU A 6 -30.60 0.78 2.93
N ALA A 7 -30.98 -0.50 2.88
CA ALA A 7 -32.33 -0.94 3.20
C ALA A 7 -32.62 -0.71 4.68
N CYS A 8 -33.81 -0.18 4.99
CA CYS A 8 -34.12 0.37 6.32
C CYS A 8 -34.01 -0.67 7.45
N ASP A 9 -34.28 -1.93 7.15
CA ASP A 9 -34.39 -3.03 8.13
C ASP A 9 -33.06 -3.75 8.42
N THR A 10 -31.98 -3.38 7.70
CA THR A 10 -30.64 -3.98 7.81
C THR A 10 -29.57 -2.96 8.18
N ARG A 11 -29.94 -1.69 8.39
CA ARG A 11 -28.98 -0.65 8.78
C ARG A 11 -28.34 -1.02 10.13
N PRO A 12 -27.00 -1.15 10.20
CA PRO A 12 -26.33 -1.41 11.47
C PRO A 12 -26.60 -0.24 12.43
N GLN A 13 -27.13 -0.56 13.61
CA GLN A 13 -27.41 0.46 14.63
C GLN A 13 -26.13 1.08 15.19
N ASN A 14 -25.03 0.33 15.16
CA ASN A 14 -23.70 0.75 15.56
C ASN A 14 -22.69 0.24 14.53
N PHE A 15 -21.75 1.09 14.12
CA PHE A 15 -20.65 0.71 13.24
C PHE A 15 -19.43 1.60 13.50
N ILE A 16 -18.27 1.10 13.08
CA ILE A 16 -17.02 1.86 13.03
C ILE A 16 -16.86 2.36 11.60
N LEU A 17 -16.65 3.66 11.44
CA LEU A 17 -16.32 4.28 10.15
C LEU A 17 -14.80 4.37 10.04
N ASP A 18 -14.22 3.55 9.18
CA ASP A 18 -12.79 3.57 8.87
C ASP A 18 -12.56 4.32 7.56
N ILE A 19 -11.66 5.30 7.57
CA ILE A 19 -11.41 6.20 6.45
C ILE A 19 -9.92 6.20 6.12
N ASP A 20 -9.57 5.60 5.00
CA ASP A 20 -8.23 5.74 4.42
C ASP A 20 -8.21 6.91 3.44
N LEU A 21 -7.32 7.88 3.65
CA LEU A 21 -7.26 9.07 2.81
C LEU A 21 -6.73 8.78 1.41
N ASP A 22 -5.98 7.68 1.25
CA ASP A 22 -5.50 7.20 -0.05
C ASP A 22 -6.64 6.73 -0.98
N TYR A 23 -7.86 6.52 -0.47
CA TYR A 23 -9.07 6.30 -1.28
C TYR A 23 -9.34 7.48 -2.23
N PHE A 24 -9.11 8.71 -1.77
CA PHE A 24 -9.38 9.91 -2.57
C PHE A 24 -8.30 10.18 -3.61
N SER A 25 -7.08 9.75 -3.32
CA SER A 25 -5.92 9.91 -4.20
C SER A 25 -4.83 8.95 -3.75
N THR A 26 -4.35 8.11 -4.66
CA THR A 26 -3.41 7.02 -4.34
C THR A 26 -2.11 7.17 -5.12
N HIS A 27 -0.99 7.12 -4.41
CA HIS A 27 0.35 7.01 -4.96
C HIS A 27 0.87 5.58 -4.77
N ASN A 28 1.62 5.06 -5.75
CA ASN A 28 2.35 3.82 -5.57
C ASN A 28 3.80 4.20 -5.22
N PRO A 29 4.24 4.03 -3.96
CA PRO A 29 5.53 4.52 -3.50
C PRO A 29 6.71 3.84 -4.21
N PHE A 30 6.51 2.67 -4.80
CA PHE A 30 7.56 1.92 -5.48
C PHE A 30 7.85 2.40 -6.92
N LEU A 31 6.98 3.24 -7.51
CA LEU A 31 7.17 3.73 -8.89
C LEU A 31 8.38 4.66 -9.06
N LYS A 32 8.94 5.18 -7.95
CA LYS A 32 10.12 6.04 -7.95
C LYS A 32 11.36 5.36 -7.37
N LEU A 33 11.20 4.17 -6.82
CA LEU A 33 12.28 3.43 -6.18
C LEU A 33 13.30 2.99 -7.22
N HIS A 34 14.54 3.48 -7.11
CA HIS A 34 15.64 3.16 -8.03
C HIS A 34 15.28 3.28 -9.52
N ASN A 35 14.67 4.40 -9.90
CA ASN A 35 14.25 4.67 -11.29
C ASN A 35 15.41 4.70 -12.29
N GLU A 36 16.61 5.01 -11.83
CA GLU A 36 17.85 4.99 -12.59
C GLU A 36 18.15 3.63 -13.24
N VAL A 37 17.70 2.53 -12.62
CA VAL A 37 17.85 1.17 -13.16
C VAL A 37 16.54 0.56 -13.65
N ASN A 38 15.46 1.35 -13.67
CA ASN A 38 14.12 0.88 -13.98
C ASN A 38 13.71 -0.34 -13.12
N LEU A 39 13.91 -0.24 -11.80
CA LEU A 39 13.77 -1.34 -10.84
C LEU A 39 12.46 -2.10 -10.98
N HIS A 40 11.34 -1.39 -11.14
CA HIS A 40 10.01 -1.99 -11.26
C HIS A 40 9.93 -3.01 -12.40
N GLU A 41 10.47 -2.68 -13.58
CA GLU A 41 10.49 -3.61 -14.73
C GLU A 41 11.49 -4.76 -14.54
N ARG A 42 12.55 -4.54 -13.76
CA ARG A 42 13.53 -5.57 -13.42
C ARG A 42 13.01 -6.59 -12.42
N LEU A 43 12.20 -6.16 -11.45
CA LEU A 43 11.58 -7.04 -10.45
C LEU A 43 10.44 -7.87 -11.05
N ARG A 44 9.73 -7.35 -12.06
CA ARG A 44 8.60 -8.04 -12.69
C ARG A 44 8.89 -9.50 -13.09
N PRO A 45 9.95 -9.83 -13.86
CA PRO A 45 10.24 -11.22 -14.21
C PRO A 45 10.73 -12.06 -13.02
N ILE A 46 11.26 -11.44 -11.96
CA ILE A 46 11.72 -12.13 -10.73
C ILE A 46 10.52 -12.59 -9.89
N TYR A 47 9.48 -11.74 -9.79
CA TYR A 47 8.30 -11.98 -8.94
C TYR A 47 7.08 -12.49 -9.71
N SER A 48 7.10 -12.48 -11.04
CA SER A 48 6.04 -13.04 -11.87
C SER A 48 5.77 -14.50 -11.53
N TYR A 49 4.49 -14.84 -11.38
CA TYR A 49 4.07 -16.22 -11.16
C TYR A 49 2.77 -16.50 -11.89
N LYS A 50 2.71 -17.64 -12.58
CA LYS A 50 1.52 -18.05 -13.33
C LYS A 50 0.66 -18.99 -12.49
N LEU A 51 -0.54 -18.54 -12.14
CA LEU A 51 -1.54 -19.36 -11.49
C LEU A 51 -1.94 -20.56 -12.37
N ASP A 52 -1.73 -21.80 -11.89
CA ASP A 52 -2.33 -23.00 -12.47
C ASP A 52 -3.64 -23.31 -11.75
N ARG A 53 -4.76 -23.01 -12.41
CA ARG A 53 -6.10 -23.22 -11.87
C ARG A 53 -6.45 -24.72 -11.73
N ASN A 54 -5.73 -25.61 -12.40
CA ASN A 54 -5.95 -27.05 -12.33
C ASN A 54 -5.18 -27.71 -11.19
N ASP A 55 -4.15 -27.05 -10.67
CA ASP A 55 -3.33 -27.51 -9.55
C ASP A 55 -3.05 -26.35 -8.58
N LEU A 56 -4.07 -25.99 -7.81
CA LEU A 56 -3.97 -24.91 -6.82
C LEU A 56 -2.96 -25.25 -5.72
N THR A 57 -2.90 -26.51 -5.28
CA THR A 57 -1.99 -26.94 -4.22
C THR A 57 -0.54 -26.86 -4.70
N GLY A 58 -0.23 -27.37 -5.90
CA GLY A 58 1.10 -27.26 -6.48
C GLY A 58 1.48 -25.82 -6.82
N THR A 59 0.51 -24.99 -7.23
CA THR A 59 0.71 -23.54 -7.40
C THR A 59 1.15 -22.89 -6.09
N VAL A 60 0.42 -23.12 -5.00
CA VAL A 60 0.74 -22.55 -3.69
C VAL A 60 2.11 -23.01 -3.22
N ALA A 61 2.41 -24.31 -3.32
CA ALA A 61 3.69 -24.86 -2.87
C ALA A 61 4.88 -24.24 -3.63
N LYS A 62 4.81 -24.18 -4.96
CA LYS A 62 5.87 -23.58 -5.79
C LYS A 62 5.98 -22.07 -5.59
N ARG A 63 4.87 -21.37 -5.35
CA ARG A 63 4.89 -19.93 -5.07
C ARG A 63 5.53 -19.65 -3.71
N LEU A 64 5.23 -20.46 -2.69
CA LEU A 64 5.90 -20.37 -1.40
C LEU A 64 7.40 -20.61 -1.53
N GLU A 65 7.83 -21.66 -2.24
CA GLU A 65 9.26 -21.94 -2.48
C GLU A 65 9.97 -20.74 -3.14
N GLN A 66 9.36 -20.12 -4.15
CA GLN A 66 9.89 -18.91 -4.78
C GLN A 66 10.00 -17.74 -3.79
N LEU A 67 8.95 -17.47 -3.01
CA LEU A 67 8.93 -16.37 -2.06
C LEU A 67 9.93 -16.59 -0.92
N ASP A 68 10.06 -17.82 -0.41
CA ASP A 68 11.02 -18.20 0.62
C ASP A 68 12.46 -18.03 0.13
N PHE A 69 12.75 -18.36 -1.13
CA PHE A 69 14.05 -18.06 -1.74
C PHE A 69 14.30 -16.55 -1.82
N LEU A 70 13.30 -15.78 -2.29
CA LEU A 70 13.41 -14.33 -2.44
C LEU A 70 13.61 -13.63 -1.08
N GLU A 71 12.85 -14.02 -0.06
CA GLU A 71 13.03 -13.50 1.31
C GLU A 71 14.46 -13.75 1.79
N ARG A 72 14.96 -15.00 1.68
CA ARG A 72 16.32 -15.36 2.11
C ARG A 72 17.42 -14.56 1.42
N ILE A 73 17.35 -14.40 0.10
CA ILE A 73 18.40 -13.68 -0.64
C ILE A 73 18.34 -12.17 -0.41
N PHE A 74 17.15 -11.56 -0.30
CA PHE A 74 17.02 -10.14 0.01
C PHE A 74 17.37 -9.82 1.47
N THR A 75 17.06 -10.70 2.43
CA THR A 75 17.57 -10.61 3.80
C THR A 75 19.09 -10.69 3.83
N HIS A 76 19.69 -11.62 3.08
CA HIS A 76 21.15 -11.70 2.96
C HIS A 76 21.76 -10.41 2.40
N LEU A 77 21.17 -9.85 1.34
CA LEU A 77 21.60 -8.55 0.79
C LEU A 77 21.45 -7.42 1.80
N GLN A 78 20.37 -7.39 2.58
CA GLN A 78 20.18 -6.38 3.63
C GLN A 78 21.24 -6.48 4.73
N GLU A 79 21.59 -7.70 5.15
CA GLU A 79 22.56 -7.92 6.23
C GLU A 79 24.02 -7.78 5.80
N LYS A 80 24.36 -8.31 4.61
CA LYS A 80 25.75 -8.43 4.12
C LYS A 80 26.13 -7.37 3.10
N ARG A 81 25.15 -6.73 2.46
CA ARG A 81 25.35 -5.74 1.39
C ARG A 81 26.14 -6.30 0.19
N ASN A 82 26.11 -7.61 0.00
CA ASN A 82 26.66 -8.34 -1.14
C ASN A 82 26.09 -9.77 -1.15
N LEU A 83 26.45 -10.57 -2.15
CA LEU A 83 26.03 -11.98 -2.30
C LEU A 83 27.14 -12.98 -1.93
N GLU A 84 28.21 -12.53 -1.26
CA GLU A 84 29.28 -13.42 -0.83
C GLU A 84 28.79 -14.32 0.32
N GLY A 85 28.98 -15.63 0.15
CA GLY A 85 28.55 -16.61 1.14
C GLY A 85 27.07 -16.99 1.08
N PHE A 86 26.30 -16.50 0.11
CA PHE A 86 24.96 -17.04 -0.17
C PHE A 86 25.07 -18.45 -0.80
N GLU A 87 24.34 -19.43 -0.26
CA GLU A 87 24.53 -20.86 -0.60
C GLU A 87 23.75 -21.30 -1.85
N GLU A 88 22.52 -20.81 -2.03
CA GLU A 88 21.56 -21.26 -3.06
C GLU A 88 21.80 -20.61 -4.44
N LYS A 89 23.04 -20.65 -4.92
CA LYS A 89 23.46 -20.01 -6.18
C LYS A 89 22.94 -20.71 -7.44
N ASP A 90 22.51 -21.96 -7.31
CA ASP A 90 21.93 -22.78 -8.37
C ASP A 90 20.44 -22.49 -8.62
N HIS A 91 19.80 -21.69 -7.75
CA HIS A 91 18.40 -21.32 -7.93
C HIS A 91 18.19 -20.50 -9.21
N PRO A 92 17.14 -20.75 -10.02
CA PRO A 92 16.94 -20.11 -11.33
C PRO A 92 16.87 -18.58 -11.29
N LEU A 93 16.52 -17.99 -10.15
CA LEU A 93 16.41 -16.52 -9.98
C LEU A 93 17.73 -15.87 -9.52
N TYR A 94 18.73 -16.65 -9.12
CA TYR A 94 19.98 -16.10 -8.55
C TYR A 94 20.68 -15.14 -9.52
N GLU A 95 20.88 -15.54 -10.78
CA GLU A 95 21.58 -14.71 -11.77
C GLU A 95 20.85 -13.39 -12.05
N MET A 96 19.51 -13.40 -12.03
CA MET A 96 18.70 -12.19 -12.23
C MET A 96 18.86 -11.22 -11.07
N ILE A 97 18.91 -11.74 -9.84
CA ILE A 97 19.08 -10.93 -8.62
C ILE A 97 20.53 -10.43 -8.53
N GLU A 98 21.51 -11.25 -8.90
CA GLU A 98 22.91 -10.82 -8.95
C GLU A 98 23.13 -9.70 -9.98
N SER A 99 22.48 -9.80 -11.15
CA SER A 99 22.49 -8.71 -12.12
C SER A 99 21.77 -7.47 -11.61
N LEU A 100 20.64 -7.63 -10.93
CA LEU A 100 19.92 -6.50 -10.32
C LEU A 100 20.76 -5.81 -9.25
N HIS A 101 21.43 -6.58 -8.40
CA HIS A 101 22.32 -6.11 -7.35
C HIS A 101 23.40 -5.20 -7.92
N ARG A 102 24.17 -5.70 -8.90
CA ARG A 102 25.24 -4.92 -9.56
C ARG A 102 24.71 -3.64 -10.16
N ASP A 103 23.60 -3.68 -10.89
CA ASP A 103 23.11 -2.51 -11.60
C ASP A 103 22.64 -1.41 -10.62
N ILE A 104 22.02 -1.77 -9.49
CA ILE A 104 21.64 -0.78 -8.45
C ILE A 104 22.89 -0.22 -7.78
N GLU A 105 23.85 -1.05 -7.40
CA GLU A 105 25.10 -0.59 -6.78
C GLU A 105 25.90 0.35 -7.69
N ASP A 106 25.97 0.05 -8.99
CA ASP A 106 26.67 0.89 -9.96
C ASP A 106 25.96 2.23 -10.19
N ALA A 107 24.65 2.28 -9.99
CA ALA A 107 23.82 3.46 -10.27
C ALA A 107 23.54 4.33 -9.03
N THR A 108 23.75 3.82 -7.81
CA THR A 108 23.38 4.48 -6.56
C THR A 108 24.57 4.63 -5.61
N GLU A 109 24.85 5.85 -5.15
CA GLU A 109 25.89 6.12 -4.13
C GLU A 109 25.40 5.95 -2.68
N SER A 110 24.08 5.94 -2.48
CA SER A 110 23.42 5.82 -1.18
C SER A 110 23.23 4.36 -0.76
N PRO A 111 23.21 4.05 0.55
CA PRO A 111 22.84 2.73 1.03
C PRO A 111 21.47 2.29 0.48
N ILE A 112 21.43 1.10 -0.12
CA ILE A 112 20.22 0.49 -0.67
C ILE A 112 19.46 -0.20 0.46
N ASP A 113 18.16 0.05 0.56
CA ASP A 113 17.28 -0.70 1.46
C ASP A 113 16.70 -1.91 0.72
N TRP A 114 17.31 -3.08 0.91
CA TRP A 114 16.93 -4.31 0.23
C TRP A 114 15.61 -4.88 0.73
N GLU A 115 15.16 -4.52 1.94
CA GLU A 115 13.83 -4.86 2.43
C GLU A 115 12.76 -4.11 1.63
N ILE A 116 12.98 -2.82 1.33
CA ILE A 116 12.07 -2.04 0.49
C ILE A 116 12.07 -2.55 -0.96
N VAL A 117 13.23 -2.93 -1.50
CA VAL A 117 13.33 -3.54 -2.84
C VAL A 117 12.56 -4.86 -2.90
N HIS A 118 12.67 -5.70 -1.87
CA HIS A 118 11.91 -6.94 -1.75
C HIS A 118 10.40 -6.66 -1.66
N ALA A 119 10.00 -5.73 -0.80
CA ALA A 119 8.61 -5.32 -0.63
C ALA A 119 8.00 -4.83 -1.95
N ALA A 120 8.73 -4.01 -2.73
CA ALA A 120 8.31 -3.58 -4.06
C ALA A 120 8.05 -4.76 -5.00
N GLY A 121 8.93 -5.77 -4.99
CA GLY A 121 8.77 -6.96 -5.83
C GLY A 121 7.54 -7.77 -5.47
N CYS A 122 7.23 -7.89 -4.18
CA CYS A 122 6.05 -8.59 -3.67
C CYS A 122 4.73 -8.01 -4.19
N THR A 123 4.73 -6.80 -4.75
CA THR A 123 3.54 -6.15 -5.30
C THR A 123 3.38 -6.29 -6.82
N LEU A 124 4.23 -7.09 -7.49
CA LEU A 124 4.30 -7.21 -8.96
C LEU A 124 3.76 -8.52 -9.52
N ASP A 125 2.85 -9.19 -8.81
CA ASP A 125 2.38 -10.52 -9.16
C ASP A 125 1.46 -10.52 -10.40
N SER A 126 0.20 -10.11 -10.24
CA SER A 126 -0.89 -10.27 -11.20
C SER A 126 -1.65 -8.97 -11.42
N THR A 127 -1.72 -8.12 -10.39
CA THR A 127 -2.30 -6.78 -10.47
C THR A 127 -1.32 -5.81 -9.84
N PRO A 128 -0.86 -4.77 -10.56
CA PRO A 128 0.00 -3.76 -9.96
C PRO A 128 -0.75 -3.03 -8.84
N LEU A 129 -0.01 -2.46 -7.89
CA LEU A 129 -0.62 -1.59 -6.89
C LEU A 129 -1.40 -0.44 -7.56
N PRO A 130 -2.52 -0.01 -6.96
CA PRO A 130 -3.24 1.17 -7.42
C PRO A 130 -2.33 2.39 -7.50
N HIS A 131 -2.47 3.15 -8.57
CA HIS A 131 -1.83 4.44 -8.73
C HIS A 131 -2.77 5.37 -9.48
N HIS A 132 -3.29 6.38 -8.78
CA HIS A 132 -4.10 7.43 -9.35
C HIS A 132 -4.03 8.67 -8.47
N GLU A 133 -3.14 9.59 -8.83
CA GLU A 133 -3.11 10.90 -8.18
C GLU A 133 -4.25 11.75 -8.73
N ALA A 134 -5.29 11.93 -7.92
CA ALA A 134 -6.51 12.61 -8.33
C ALA A 134 -6.25 14.10 -8.63
N THR A 135 -6.89 14.59 -9.69
CA THR A 135 -6.94 16.01 -10.01
C THR A 135 -7.80 16.77 -9.00
N LYS A 136 -7.72 18.10 -8.98
CA LYS A 136 -8.56 18.93 -8.09
C LYS A 136 -10.06 18.71 -8.31
N ASP A 137 -10.47 18.53 -9.57
CA ASP A 137 -11.88 18.33 -9.93
C ASP A 137 -12.37 16.93 -9.53
N GLU A 138 -11.53 15.90 -9.73
CA GLU A 138 -11.82 14.54 -9.25
C GLU A 138 -11.91 14.48 -7.73
N LEU A 139 -10.97 15.10 -7.01
CA LEU A 139 -11.01 15.20 -5.55
C LEU A 139 -12.29 15.88 -5.07
N SER A 140 -12.63 17.03 -5.66
CA SER A 140 -13.85 17.78 -5.30
C SER A 140 -15.10 16.94 -5.52
N SER A 141 -15.17 16.22 -6.65
CA SER A 141 -16.29 15.34 -6.98
C SER A 141 -16.38 14.14 -6.02
N SER A 142 -15.25 13.50 -5.73
CA SER A 142 -15.16 12.34 -4.83
C SER A 142 -15.55 12.71 -3.39
N LEU A 143 -15.06 13.84 -2.88
CA LEU A 143 -15.40 14.36 -1.55
C LEU A 143 -16.89 14.72 -1.43
N GLU A 144 -17.51 15.28 -2.48
CA GLU A 144 -18.95 15.55 -2.48
C GLU A 144 -19.77 14.25 -2.47
N ILE A 145 -19.36 13.25 -3.26
CA ILE A 145 -20.00 11.92 -3.25
C ILE A 145 -19.85 11.27 -1.87
N PHE A 146 -18.68 11.35 -1.25
CA PHE A 146 -18.42 10.85 0.09
C PHE A 146 -19.32 11.51 1.14
N LYS A 147 -19.46 12.84 1.08
CA LYS A 147 -20.38 13.60 1.94
C LYS A 147 -21.83 13.13 1.79
N GLU A 148 -22.31 13.02 0.56
CA GLU A 148 -23.68 12.55 0.27
C GLU A 148 -23.89 11.07 0.63
N PHE A 149 -22.84 10.26 0.57
CA PHE A 149 -22.86 8.90 1.05
C PHE A 149 -23.03 8.85 2.58
N LEU A 150 -22.20 9.57 3.34
CA LEU A 150 -22.25 9.58 4.80
C LEU A 150 -23.60 10.06 5.36
N LYS A 151 -24.25 11.03 4.72
CA LYS A 151 -25.60 11.52 5.11
C LYS A 151 -26.67 10.43 5.11
N LYS A 152 -26.46 9.30 4.42
CA LYS A 152 -27.42 8.20 4.34
C LYS A 152 -27.29 7.20 5.50
N PHE A 153 -26.20 7.29 6.26
CA PHE A 153 -25.88 6.39 7.37
C PHE A 153 -26.24 7.04 8.72
N PRO A 154 -26.54 6.24 9.75
CA PRO A 154 -26.62 6.74 11.11
C PRO A 154 -25.23 7.26 11.57
N THR A 155 -25.20 7.98 12.69
CA THR A 155 -23.93 8.42 13.29
C THR A 155 -23.07 7.21 13.68
N PRO A 156 -21.81 7.11 13.23
CA PRO A 156 -20.92 6.03 13.64
C PRO A 156 -20.60 6.11 15.13
N THR A 157 -20.27 4.96 15.73
CA THR A 157 -19.86 4.89 17.14
C THR A 157 -18.43 5.37 17.32
N ILE A 158 -17.56 5.03 16.38
CA ILE A 158 -16.14 5.41 16.33
C ILE A 158 -15.80 5.75 14.89
N ILE A 159 -14.98 6.78 14.70
CA ILE A 159 -14.36 7.10 13.40
C ILE A 159 -12.87 6.88 13.55
N THR A 160 -12.30 6.05 12.68
CA THR A 160 -10.86 5.90 12.48
C THR A 160 -10.49 6.53 11.15
N MET A 161 -9.29 7.12 11.10
CA MET A 161 -8.80 7.77 9.89
C MET A 161 -7.32 7.47 9.73
N SER A 162 -6.95 6.82 8.62
CA SER A 162 -5.56 6.63 8.21
C SER A 162 -5.17 7.71 7.22
N ARG A 163 -4.09 8.43 7.52
CA ARG A 163 -3.53 9.43 6.61
C ARG A 163 -2.74 8.80 5.46
N SER A 164 -2.23 7.58 5.62
CA SER A 164 -1.31 6.91 4.68
C SER A 164 -0.17 7.82 4.16
N SER A 165 0.37 8.66 5.05
CA SER A 165 1.39 9.66 4.70
C SER A 165 2.81 9.21 5.06
N GLU A 166 2.97 8.24 5.94
CA GLU A 166 4.30 7.73 6.33
C GLU A 166 4.79 6.61 5.40
N ASP A 167 3.87 5.91 4.76
CA ASP A 167 4.09 4.86 3.77
C ASP A 167 3.94 5.36 2.33
N ASP A 168 3.73 6.67 2.14
CA ASP A 168 3.65 7.38 0.87
C ASP A 168 2.52 6.88 -0.08
N TYR A 169 1.49 6.19 0.42
CA TYR A 169 0.33 5.78 -0.39
C TYR A 169 -0.65 6.91 -0.64
N CYS A 170 -0.77 7.90 0.25
CA CYS A 170 -1.48 9.15 -0.04
C CYS A 170 -0.47 10.21 -0.50
N PRO A 171 -0.66 10.86 -1.68
CA PRO A 171 0.29 11.83 -2.20
C PRO A 171 0.57 12.96 -1.19
N SER A 172 1.83 13.15 -0.84
CA SER A 172 2.27 14.10 0.20
C SER A 172 1.89 15.56 -0.11
N ASN A 173 1.75 15.92 -1.38
CA ASN A 173 1.29 17.23 -1.83
C ASN A 173 -0.24 17.43 -1.73
N GLN A 174 -1.01 16.37 -1.47
CA GLN A 174 -2.47 16.38 -1.42
C GLN A 174 -3.04 15.98 -0.05
N VAL A 175 -2.33 15.15 0.72
CA VAL A 175 -2.83 14.54 1.97
C VAL A 175 -3.38 15.56 2.97
N ASP A 176 -2.70 16.68 3.20
CA ASP A 176 -3.17 17.70 4.15
C ASP A 176 -4.48 18.37 3.70
N ALA A 177 -4.63 18.60 2.39
CA ALA A 177 -5.85 19.17 1.83
C ALA A 177 -7.02 18.17 1.89
N ILE A 178 -6.75 16.89 1.60
CA ILE A 178 -7.73 15.80 1.69
C ILE A 178 -8.18 15.61 3.13
N GLU A 179 -7.25 15.50 4.08
CA GLU A 179 -7.56 15.35 5.50
C GLU A 179 -8.44 16.49 5.99
N LYS A 180 -8.05 17.74 5.70
CA LYS A 180 -8.84 18.91 6.09
C LYS A 180 -10.26 18.84 5.53
N ALA A 181 -10.40 18.48 4.25
CA ALA A 181 -11.72 18.39 3.61
C ALA A 181 -12.59 17.29 4.22
N VAL A 182 -12.02 16.11 4.49
CA VAL A 182 -12.70 15.01 5.17
C VAL A 182 -13.14 15.43 6.57
N LEU A 183 -12.26 16.05 7.36
CA LEU A 183 -12.60 16.56 8.69
C LEU A 183 -13.71 17.61 8.65
N ASP A 184 -13.69 18.52 7.66
CA ASP A 184 -14.73 19.52 7.48
C ASP A 184 -16.08 18.88 7.11
N ILE A 185 -16.08 17.82 6.29
CA ILE A 185 -17.27 17.01 5.96
C ILE A 185 -17.81 16.31 7.22
N LEU A 186 -16.94 15.66 8.00
CA LEU A 186 -17.35 14.98 9.23
C LEU A 186 -17.98 15.97 10.22
N ARG A 187 -17.38 17.16 10.40
CA ARG A 187 -17.93 18.23 11.24
C ARG A 187 -19.28 18.74 10.75
N ASP A 188 -19.45 18.90 9.43
CA ASP A 188 -20.72 19.33 8.84
C ASP A 188 -21.85 18.31 9.08
N ILE A 189 -21.55 17.02 8.99
CA ILE A 189 -22.56 15.95 9.12
C ILE A 189 -22.85 15.60 10.58
N TYR A 190 -21.81 15.42 11.40
CA TYR A 190 -21.95 14.88 12.76
C TYR A 190 -21.90 15.96 13.85
N GLY A 191 -21.42 17.16 13.53
CA GLY A 191 -21.44 18.34 14.40
C GLY A 191 -20.90 18.05 15.80
N ASN A 192 -21.73 18.38 16.80
CA ASN A 192 -21.39 18.22 18.23
C ASN A 192 -21.23 16.76 18.68
N SER A 193 -21.50 15.78 17.82
CA SER A 193 -21.26 14.36 18.13
C SER A 193 -19.78 13.99 17.97
N LEU A 194 -18.98 14.85 17.33
CA LEU A 194 -17.54 14.68 17.22
C LEU A 194 -16.81 15.35 18.36
N THR A 195 -15.64 14.81 18.68
CA THR A 195 -14.68 15.45 19.57
C THR A 195 -13.93 16.54 18.82
N ASP A 196 -13.54 17.61 19.51
CA ASP A 196 -12.79 18.73 18.92
C ASP A 196 -11.42 18.30 18.36
N LYS A 197 -10.85 17.23 18.92
CA LYS A 197 -9.56 16.65 18.56
C LYS A 197 -9.66 15.13 18.49
N PRO A 198 -8.77 14.46 17.74
CA PRO A 198 -8.59 13.01 17.83
C PRO A 198 -8.33 12.61 19.29
N GLN A 199 -9.03 11.57 19.76
CA GLN A 199 -8.85 11.06 21.13
C GLN A 199 -7.70 10.05 21.24
N PHE A 200 -7.38 9.39 20.13
CA PHE A 200 -6.32 8.38 20.06
C PHE A 200 -5.47 8.68 18.84
N PHE A 201 -4.16 8.64 19.03
CA PHE A 201 -3.19 8.63 17.95
C PHE A 201 -2.50 7.27 17.97
N TYR A 202 -2.40 6.64 16.80
CA TYR A 202 -1.79 5.32 16.63
C TYR A 202 -0.30 5.29 17.06
N LYS A 203 0.33 6.46 17.31
CA LYS A 203 1.74 6.59 17.71
C LYS A 203 2.00 7.61 18.83
N ASP A 204 1.00 7.99 19.63
CA ASP A 204 1.27 8.78 20.84
C ASP A 204 1.92 7.89 21.90
N ASN A 205 3.26 7.85 21.86
CA ASN A 205 4.25 7.62 22.92
C ASN A 205 5.47 6.89 22.33
N LYS A 206 6.37 7.66 21.72
CA LYS A 206 7.80 7.43 21.93
C LYS A 206 8.32 8.60 22.76
N ASP A 207 8.33 8.39 24.07
CA ASP A 207 9.27 9.07 24.96
C ASP A 207 10.71 8.75 24.52
#